data_AF-A0A1V6BK23-F1
#
_entry.id   AF-A0A1V6BK23-F1
#
_cell.length_a   1.000
_cell.length_b   1.000
_cell.length_c   1.000
_cell.angle_alpha   90.00
_cell.angle_beta   90.00
_cell.angle_gamma   90.00
#
_symmetry.space_group_name_H-M   'P 1'
#
loop_
_entity.id
_entity.type
_entity.pdbx_description
1 polymer ?
#
loop_
_entity_poly.entity_id
_entity_poly.type
_entity_poly.pdbx_seq_one_letter_code
_entity_poly.pdbx_strand_id
1 'polypeptide(L)'
;MKYPKLRELKEAIISLVTPAYTSGFPKEPHVPFEKFRGKPVVDNDNCVGCETCANVCPPYAITFTDDREKGIRTIKRDYGKCIFCGLCEEHCITQKGVKLSDKLYDIAAFDRQNNVEYQYKELLICKNCGAIITTKEHLFYMHRKLGPRAFSSILNLNMLNQKLKLAEGQDVDVEIRDKLKRKDMFNILCPNCLRQVLVKYL
;
A
#
# COMPACT_ATOMS: atom_id res chain seq x y z
N MET A 1 -62.89 14.55 -10.70
CA MET A 1 -61.72 14.44 -9.80
C MET A 1 -62.23 13.97 -8.43
N LYS A 2 -61.73 12.86 -7.87
CA LYS A 2 -62.16 12.43 -6.52
C LYS A 2 -61.52 13.35 -5.49
N TYR A 3 -62.31 13.87 -4.54
CA TYR A 3 -61.78 14.66 -3.44
C TYR A 3 -60.85 13.80 -2.56
N PRO A 4 -59.77 14.39 -2.02
CA PRO A 4 -58.90 13.69 -1.09
C PRO A 4 -59.69 13.27 0.15
N LYS A 5 -59.35 12.10 0.69
CA LYS A 5 -59.98 11.58 1.92
C LYS A 5 -59.58 12.45 3.11
N LEU A 6 -60.41 12.52 4.14
CA LEU A 6 -60.12 13.24 5.39
C LEU A 6 -58.76 12.86 6.01
N ARG A 7 -58.34 11.59 5.84
CA ARG A 7 -57.02 11.11 6.26
C ARG A 7 -55.87 11.80 5.53
N GLU A 8 -55.99 12.01 4.22
CA GLU A 8 -54.95 12.66 3.41
C GLU A 8 -54.82 14.14 3.76
N LEU A 9 -55.95 14.81 4.02
CA LEU A 9 -55.96 16.19 4.51
C LEU A 9 -55.31 16.30 5.90
N LYS A 10 -55.57 15.33 6.79
CA LYS A 10 -54.94 15.28 8.11
C LYS A 10 -53.41 15.15 8.01
N GLU A 11 -52.90 14.22 7.20
CA GLU A 11 -51.46 14.05 6.99
C GLU A 11 -50.83 15.30 6.35
N ALA A 12 -51.53 15.95 5.41
CA ALA A 12 -51.06 17.18 4.78
C ALA A 12 -50.92 18.33 5.80
N ILE A 13 -51.89 18.48 6.71
CA ILE A 13 -51.83 19.48 7.78
C ILE A 13 -50.68 19.16 8.75
N ILE A 14 -50.51 17.89 9.13
CA ILE A 14 -49.39 17.47 10.01
C ILE A 14 -48.05 17.80 9.33
N SER A 15 -47.89 17.42 8.07
CA SER A 15 -46.67 17.67 7.29
C SER A 15 -46.36 19.16 7.11
N LEU A 16 -47.37 20.03 7.07
CA LEU A 16 -47.20 21.48 6.94
C LEU A 16 -46.64 22.13 8.21
N VAL A 17 -46.98 21.58 9.38
CA VAL A 17 -46.57 22.12 10.69
C VAL A 17 -45.27 21.48 11.18
N THR A 18 -44.96 20.25 10.75
CA THR A 18 -43.69 19.60 11.08
C THR A 18 -42.50 20.26 10.35
N PRO A 19 -41.32 20.34 10.99
CA PRO A 19 -40.11 20.84 10.31
C PRO A 19 -39.74 19.96 9.12
N ALA A 20 -39.11 20.57 8.12
CA ALA A 20 -38.64 19.85 6.94
C ALA A 20 -37.62 18.76 7.32
N TYR A 21 -37.73 17.59 6.71
CA TYR A 21 -36.79 16.47 6.90
C TYR A 21 -35.45 16.67 6.18
N THR A 22 -35.25 17.81 5.51
CA THR A 22 -34.03 18.13 4.76
C THR A 22 -32.90 18.55 5.69
N SER A 23 -31.66 18.21 5.33
CA SER A 23 -30.47 18.77 5.97
C SER A 23 -30.15 20.18 5.45
N GLY A 24 -29.36 20.94 6.21
CA GLY A 24 -28.92 22.29 5.85
C GLY A 24 -27.85 22.35 4.75
N PHE A 25 -27.64 21.28 3.95
CA PHE A 25 -26.64 21.26 2.90
C PHE A 25 -26.99 22.28 1.79
N PRO A 26 -26.04 23.09 1.28
CA PRO A 26 -24.58 23.05 1.51
C PRO A 26 -24.07 23.96 2.63
N LYS A 27 -24.93 24.67 3.36
CA LYS A 27 -24.52 25.57 4.46
C LYS A 27 -23.88 24.79 5.62
N GLU A 28 -24.44 23.63 5.94
CA GLU A 28 -23.87 22.68 6.89
C GLU A 28 -23.37 21.45 6.11
N PRO A 29 -22.08 21.06 6.25
CA PRO A 29 -21.56 19.90 5.56
C PRO A 29 -22.18 18.62 6.17
N HIS A 30 -22.52 17.67 5.29
CA HIS A 30 -22.95 16.36 5.75
C HIS A 30 -21.75 15.58 6.31
N VAL A 31 -21.93 14.99 7.50
CA VAL A 31 -20.92 14.14 8.14
C VAL A 31 -21.34 12.67 7.93
N PRO A 32 -20.60 11.90 7.13
CA PRO A 32 -20.88 10.48 6.95
C PRO A 32 -20.69 9.69 8.24
N PHE A 33 -21.26 8.49 8.28
CA PHE A 33 -21.09 7.56 9.39
C PHE A 33 -19.63 7.08 9.51
N GLU A 34 -19.23 6.64 10.70
CA GLU A 34 -17.89 6.07 10.93
C GLU A 34 -17.65 4.83 10.05
N LYS A 35 -16.51 4.79 9.34
CA LYS A 35 -16.17 3.76 8.34
C LYS A 35 -16.93 3.88 7.01
N PHE A 36 -17.48 5.04 6.71
CA PHE A 36 -17.89 5.35 5.34
C PHE A 36 -16.73 5.15 4.35
N ARG A 37 -17.03 4.60 3.18
CA ARG A 37 -16.04 4.31 2.13
C ARG A 37 -15.92 5.49 1.17
N GLY A 38 -15.14 6.50 1.54
CA GLY A 38 -14.81 7.64 0.67
C GLY A 38 -13.50 7.45 -0.10
N LYS A 39 -12.86 8.57 -0.46
CA LYS A 39 -11.60 8.62 -1.21
C LYS A 39 -10.52 7.81 -0.50
N PRO A 40 -9.86 6.84 -1.17
CA PRO A 40 -8.67 6.19 -0.65
C PRO A 40 -7.54 7.20 -0.46
N VAL A 41 -7.10 7.37 0.78
CA VAL A 41 -5.95 8.19 1.18
C VAL A 41 -4.76 7.28 1.37
N VAL A 42 -3.66 7.63 0.73
CA VAL A 42 -2.43 6.85 0.73
C VAL A 42 -1.42 7.54 1.63
N ASP A 43 -0.86 6.78 2.55
CA ASP A 43 0.26 7.23 3.37
C ASP A 43 1.57 6.86 2.66
N ASN A 44 2.34 7.88 2.27
CA ASN A 44 3.57 7.64 1.54
C ASN A 44 4.61 6.89 2.36
N ASP A 45 4.70 7.10 3.67
CA ASP A 45 5.75 6.49 4.49
C ASP A 45 5.45 5.02 4.81
N ASN A 46 4.16 4.68 4.85
CA ASN A 46 3.70 3.31 5.12
C ASN A 46 3.39 2.50 3.85
N CYS A 47 3.29 3.13 2.69
CA CYS A 47 3.08 2.45 1.40
C CYS A 47 4.40 1.98 0.82
N VAL A 48 4.62 0.66 0.77
CA VAL A 48 5.88 0.08 0.30
C VAL A 48 5.93 -0.20 -1.20
N GLY A 49 4.85 0.01 -1.95
CA GLY A 49 4.83 -0.23 -3.41
C GLY A 49 4.87 -1.71 -3.83
N CYS A 50 4.24 -2.60 -3.05
CA CYS A 50 4.20 -4.06 -3.24
C CYS A 50 3.20 -4.59 -4.30
N GLU A 51 2.49 -3.71 -5.02
CA GLU A 51 1.50 -4.05 -6.06
C GLU A 51 0.24 -4.82 -5.62
N THR A 52 0.13 -5.26 -4.37
CA THR A 52 -1.05 -6.02 -3.90
C THR A 52 -2.37 -5.30 -4.16
N CYS A 53 -2.41 -3.98 -3.94
CA CYS A 53 -3.61 -3.18 -4.17
C CYS A 53 -4.02 -3.09 -5.64
N ALA A 54 -3.09 -3.16 -6.60
CA ALA A 54 -3.42 -3.19 -8.03
C ALA A 54 -3.99 -4.54 -8.44
N ASN A 55 -3.44 -5.64 -7.91
CA ASN A 55 -3.90 -7.00 -8.23
C ASN A 55 -5.33 -7.29 -7.74
N VAL A 56 -5.73 -6.70 -6.60
CA VAL A 56 -7.08 -6.90 -6.04
C VAL A 56 -8.11 -5.89 -6.56
N CYS A 57 -7.70 -4.90 -7.36
CA CYS A 57 -8.58 -3.82 -7.81
C CYS A 57 -9.49 -4.29 -8.96
N PRO A 58 -10.82 -4.44 -8.75
CA PRO A 58 -11.71 -4.95 -9.79
C PRO A 58 -11.76 -4.11 -11.08
N PRO A 59 -11.78 -2.75 -11.02
CA PRO A 59 -11.79 -1.91 -12.22
C PRO A 59 -10.39 -1.58 -12.76
N TYR A 60 -9.32 -2.14 -12.18
CA TYR A 60 -7.94 -1.79 -12.54
C TYR A 60 -7.64 -0.28 -12.48
N ALA A 61 -8.19 0.40 -11.47
CA ALA A 61 -8.01 1.83 -11.25
C ALA A 61 -6.60 2.21 -10.76
N ILE A 62 -5.83 1.23 -10.27
CA ILE A 62 -4.47 1.41 -9.77
C ILE A 62 -3.51 0.76 -10.77
N THR A 63 -2.51 1.50 -11.24
CA THR A 63 -1.52 1.01 -12.21
C THR A 63 -0.12 1.27 -11.68
N PHE A 64 0.79 0.32 -11.91
CA PHE A 64 2.19 0.42 -11.58
C PHE A 64 3.02 0.47 -12.87
N THR A 65 4.00 1.36 -12.93
CA THR A 65 4.91 1.49 -14.07
C THR A 65 6.33 1.63 -13.54
N ASP A 66 7.22 0.74 -13.97
CA ASP A 66 8.61 0.74 -13.55
C ASP A 66 9.51 1.35 -14.62
N ASP A 67 10.26 2.37 -14.23
CA ASP A 67 11.31 2.98 -15.05
C ASP A 67 12.67 2.47 -14.55
N ARG A 68 13.32 1.62 -15.34
CA ARG A 68 14.61 1.03 -15.01
C ARG A 68 15.74 2.05 -15.06
N GLU A 69 15.68 3.02 -15.97
CA GLU A 69 16.75 4.01 -16.17
C GLU A 69 16.78 5.00 -15.02
N LYS A 70 15.61 5.46 -14.60
CA LYS A 70 15.47 6.36 -13.44
C LYS A 70 15.50 5.61 -12.11
N GLY A 71 15.27 4.30 -12.12
CA GLY A 71 15.16 3.50 -10.90
C GLY A 71 13.93 3.86 -10.07
N ILE A 72 12.83 4.26 -10.72
CA ILE A 72 11.62 4.73 -10.06
C ILE A 72 10.41 3.92 -10.52
N ARG A 73 9.60 3.50 -9.55
CA ARG A 73 8.27 2.94 -9.74
C ARG A 73 7.24 4.03 -9.55
N THR A 74 6.42 4.24 -10.57
CA THR A 74 5.30 5.17 -10.55
C THR A 74 4.01 4.40 -10.29
N ILE A 75 3.28 4.81 -9.26
CA ILE A 75 1.97 4.27 -8.89
C ILE A 75 0.93 5.32 -9.26
N LYS A 76 0.07 5.01 -10.22
CA LYS A 76 -1.01 5.86 -10.69
C LYS A 76 -2.34 5.36 -10.13
N ARG A 77 -3.16 6.24 -9.58
CA ARG A 77 -4.49 5.93 -9.03
C ARG A 77 -5.52 6.83 -9.73
N ASP A 78 -6.38 6.24 -10.53
CA ASP A 78 -7.47 6.94 -11.23
C ASP A 78 -8.77 6.80 -10.43
N TYR A 79 -9.11 7.82 -9.64
CA TYR A 79 -10.34 7.83 -8.85
C TYR A 79 -11.60 7.92 -9.71
N GLY A 80 -11.50 8.34 -10.97
CA GLY A 80 -12.60 8.30 -11.93
C GLY A 80 -12.95 6.89 -12.42
N LYS A 81 -12.07 5.90 -12.21
CA LYS A 81 -12.35 4.47 -12.45
C LYS A 81 -12.66 3.70 -11.16
N CYS A 82 -12.36 4.27 -10.01
CA CYS A 82 -12.50 3.61 -8.73
C CYS A 82 -13.99 3.39 -8.37
N ILE A 83 -14.31 2.20 -7.88
CA ILE A 83 -15.67 1.86 -7.39
C ILE A 83 -15.78 1.94 -5.85
N PHE A 84 -14.76 2.45 -5.18
CA PHE A 84 -14.70 2.67 -3.72
C PHE A 84 -15.06 1.43 -2.87
N CYS A 85 -14.68 0.24 -3.34
CA CYS A 85 -15.03 -1.03 -2.69
C CYS A 85 -14.29 -1.29 -1.36
N GLY A 86 -13.09 -0.75 -1.19
CA GLY A 86 -12.27 -0.93 0.02
C GLY A 86 -11.27 -2.09 -0.02
N LEU A 87 -11.24 -2.89 -1.10
CA LEU A 87 -10.33 -4.04 -1.22
C LEU A 87 -8.83 -3.65 -1.11
N CYS A 88 -8.47 -2.45 -1.55
CA CYS A 88 -7.09 -1.98 -1.45
C CYS A 88 -6.65 -1.73 0.01
N GLU A 89 -7.56 -1.29 0.88
CA GLU A 89 -7.32 -1.13 2.32
C GLU A 89 -7.23 -2.49 3.00
N GLU A 90 -8.18 -3.38 2.72
CA GLU A 90 -8.23 -4.73 3.32
C GLU A 90 -7.00 -5.58 3.00
N HIS A 91 -6.56 -5.58 1.74
CA HIS A 91 -5.40 -6.36 1.30
C HIS A 91 -4.06 -5.61 1.40
N CYS A 92 -4.03 -4.44 2.04
CA CYS A 92 -2.78 -3.72 2.25
C CYS A 92 -1.87 -4.50 3.21
N ILE A 93 -0.71 -4.98 2.73
CA ILE A 93 0.20 -5.78 3.57
C ILE A 93 0.69 -5.02 4.81
N THR A 94 0.78 -3.70 4.73
CA THR A 94 1.19 -2.83 5.86
C THR A 94 0.01 -2.39 6.73
N GLN A 95 -1.23 -2.64 6.30
CA GLN A 95 -2.50 -2.18 6.91
C GLN A 95 -2.64 -0.66 7.10
N LYS A 96 -1.60 0.10 6.76
CA LYS A 96 -1.50 1.55 6.96
C LYS A 96 -1.23 2.30 5.65
N GLY A 97 -0.73 1.62 4.62
CA GLY A 97 -0.31 2.26 3.37
C GLY A 97 -1.46 2.88 2.58
N VAL A 98 -2.69 2.39 2.74
CA VAL A 98 -3.89 2.99 2.15
C VAL A 98 -5.08 2.76 3.08
N LYS A 99 -5.89 3.80 3.29
CA LYS A 99 -7.14 3.74 4.06
C LYS A 99 -8.23 4.52 3.34
N LEU A 100 -9.47 4.03 3.37
CA LEU A 100 -10.58 4.80 2.85
C LEU A 100 -10.95 5.88 3.86
N SER A 101 -11.03 7.12 3.39
CA SER A 101 -11.46 8.23 4.23
C SER A 101 -12.97 8.20 4.43
N ASP A 102 -13.40 8.38 5.67
CA ASP A 102 -14.78 8.62 6.07
C ASP A 102 -15.23 10.06 5.75
N LYS A 103 -14.29 11.01 5.75
CA LYS A 103 -14.53 12.45 5.58
C LYS A 103 -14.41 12.95 4.14
N LEU A 104 -13.49 12.39 3.35
CA LEU A 104 -13.25 12.83 1.98
C LEU A 104 -14.11 12.01 1.02
N TYR A 105 -15.28 12.52 0.65
CA TYR A 105 -16.17 11.88 -0.33
C TYR A 105 -16.46 12.79 -1.53
N ASP A 106 -16.46 14.10 -1.33
CA ASP A 106 -16.62 15.10 -2.38
C ASP A 106 -15.32 15.30 -3.16
N ILE A 107 -15.16 14.55 -4.24
CA ILE A 107 -14.01 14.65 -5.17
C ILE A 107 -14.45 15.10 -6.57
N ALA A 108 -15.58 15.80 -6.66
CA ALA A 108 -16.06 16.33 -7.93
C ALA A 108 -15.04 17.34 -8.49
N ALA A 109 -14.61 17.12 -9.74
CA ALA A 109 -13.67 17.98 -10.44
C ALA A 109 -14.11 18.17 -11.89
N PHE A 110 -13.85 19.34 -12.45
CA PHE A 110 -14.16 19.65 -13.86
C PHE A 110 -13.23 18.94 -14.84
N ASP A 111 -11.95 18.83 -14.51
CA ASP A 111 -10.97 18.07 -15.28
C ASP A 111 -10.77 16.68 -14.67
N ARG A 112 -10.73 15.66 -15.55
CA ARG A 112 -10.45 14.28 -15.19
C ARG A 112 -9.05 14.12 -14.59
N GLN A 113 -8.07 14.92 -15.02
CA GLN A 113 -6.70 14.80 -14.50
C GLN A 113 -6.60 15.07 -13.00
N ASN A 114 -7.47 15.91 -12.46
CA ASN A 114 -7.51 16.24 -11.03
C ASN A 114 -7.95 15.04 -10.16
N ASN A 115 -8.57 14.02 -10.76
CA ASN A 115 -8.96 12.78 -10.09
C ASN A 115 -7.90 11.68 -10.23
N VAL A 116 -6.70 12.02 -10.69
CA VAL A 116 -5.59 11.08 -10.83
C VAL A 116 -4.46 11.46 -9.88
N GLU A 117 -4.05 10.51 -9.05
CA GLU A 117 -2.97 10.70 -8.10
C GLU A 117 -1.76 9.83 -8.48
N TYR A 118 -0.57 10.40 -8.31
CA TYR A 118 0.70 9.74 -8.61
C TYR A 118 1.56 9.65 -7.35
N GLN A 119 2.22 8.50 -7.18
CA GLN A 119 3.18 8.27 -6.12
C GLN A 119 4.42 7.60 -6.70
N TYR A 120 5.59 8.01 -6.23
CA TYR A 120 6.87 7.52 -6.73
C TYR A 120 7.59 6.74 -5.64
N LYS A 121 8.19 5.60 -6.01
CA LYS A 121 8.94 4.73 -5.12
C LYS A 121 10.26 4.32 -5.75
N GLU A 122 11.32 4.29 -4.95
CA GLU A 122 12.64 3.91 -5.44
C GLU A 122 12.74 2.40 -5.65
N LEU A 123 13.16 1.99 -6.84
CA LEU A 123 13.38 0.61 -7.22
C LEU A 123 14.73 0.11 -6.69
N LEU A 124 14.73 -1.16 -6.29
CA LEU A 124 15.92 -1.94 -6.04
C LEU A 124 16.25 -2.75 -7.29
N ILE A 125 17.32 -2.34 -7.97
CA ILE A 125 17.81 -2.98 -9.19
C ILE A 125 19.08 -3.78 -8.85
N CYS A 126 19.18 -4.99 -9.40
CA CYS A 126 20.39 -5.80 -9.25
C CYS A 126 21.56 -5.21 -10.06
N LYS A 127 22.69 -4.93 -9.41
CA LYS A 127 23.91 -4.44 -10.10
C LYS A 127 24.53 -5.44 -11.08
N ASN A 128 24.28 -6.74 -10.91
CA ASN A 128 24.88 -7.77 -11.79
C ASN A 128 24.02 -8.06 -13.03
N CYS A 129 22.71 -8.31 -12.88
CA CYS A 129 21.84 -8.67 -14.00
C CYS A 129 20.89 -7.56 -14.46
N GLY A 130 20.87 -6.41 -13.76
CA GLY A 130 19.98 -5.30 -14.07
C GLY A 130 18.49 -5.57 -13.82
N ALA A 131 18.12 -6.72 -13.26
CA ALA A 131 16.73 -7.03 -12.97
C ALA A 131 16.17 -6.13 -11.86
N ILE A 132 14.93 -5.69 -12.04
CA ILE A 132 14.16 -5.02 -10.99
C ILE A 132 13.73 -6.11 -10.01
N ILE A 133 14.13 -5.99 -8.75
CA ILE A 133 13.79 -6.97 -7.72
C ILE A 133 12.45 -6.57 -7.09
N THR A 134 12.37 -5.35 -6.57
CA THR A 134 11.19 -4.76 -5.90
C THR A 134 11.53 -3.28 -5.57
N THR A 135 10.70 -2.56 -4.84
CA THR A 135 11.08 -1.28 -4.20
C THR A 135 11.99 -1.50 -2.97
N LYS A 136 12.84 -0.52 -2.64
CA LYS A 136 13.70 -0.58 -1.44
C LYS A 136 12.88 -0.73 -0.16
N GLU A 137 11.82 0.06 -0.03
CA GLU A 137 10.92 0.04 1.13
C GLU A 137 10.23 -1.32 1.33
N HIS A 138 9.82 -1.99 0.24
CA HIS A 138 9.22 -3.31 0.34
C HIS A 138 10.22 -4.34 0.85
N LEU A 139 11.47 -4.30 0.37
CA LEU A 139 12.51 -5.19 0.88
C LEU A 139 12.76 -4.95 2.39
N PHE A 140 12.87 -3.69 2.82
CA PHE A 140 13.03 -3.35 4.23
C PHE A 140 11.84 -3.80 5.08
N TYR A 141 10.61 -3.64 4.57
CA TYR A 141 9.41 -4.12 5.22
C TYR A 141 9.41 -5.64 5.39
N MET A 142 9.73 -6.39 4.32
CA MET A 142 9.84 -7.85 4.38
C MET A 142 10.93 -8.29 5.36
N HIS A 143 12.10 -7.65 5.32
CA HIS A 143 13.20 -7.93 6.23
C HIS A 143 12.79 -7.72 7.69
N ARG A 144 12.11 -6.61 8.00
CA ARG A 144 11.60 -6.34 9.37
C ARG A 144 10.51 -7.32 9.79
N LYS A 145 9.59 -7.66 8.88
CA LYS A 145 8.43 -8.54 9.17
C LYS A 145 8.84 -9.99 9.39
N LEU A 146 9.73 -10.50 8.53
CA LEU A 146 10.24 -11.87 8.61
C LEU A 146 11.34 -11.99 9.67
N GLY A 147 12.11 -10.92 9.88
CA GLY A 147 13.16 -10.83 10.90
C GLY A 147 14.14 -12.01 10.79
N PRO A 148 14.38 -12.77 11.88
CA PRO A 148 15.25 -13.94 11.86
C PRO A 148 14.77 -15.04 10.92
N ARG A 149 13.44 -15.16 10.70
CA ARG A 149 12.84 -16.20 9.83
C ARG A 149 13.09 -15.95 8.35
N ALA A 150 13.45 -14.73 7.96
CA ALA A 150 13.89 -14.42 6.59
C ALA A 150 15.15 -15.21 6.22
N PHE A 151 15.94 -15.54 7.24
CA PHE A 151 17.21 -16.19 7.08
C PHE A 151 17.05 -17.65 7.49
N SER A 152 16.71 -18.48 6.52
CA SER A 152 16.86 -19.94 6.57
C SER A 152 18.33 -20.40 6.79
N SER A 153 19.22 -19.50 7.19
CA SER A 153 20.66 -19.67 7.33
C SER A 153 21.07 -19.45 8.78
N ILE A 154 21.76 -20.45 9.32
CA ILE A 154 22.26 -20.57 10.70
C ILE A 154 23.07 -19.35 11.18
N LEU A 155 23.74 -18.63 10.28
CA LEU A 155 24.52 -17.42 10.62
C LEU A 155 23.66 -16.28 11.20
N ASN A 156 22.44 -16.11 10.69
CA ASN A 156 21.55 -15.05 11.16
C ASN A 156 20.87 -15.39 12.49
N LEU A 157 20.71 -16.68 12.79
CA LEU A 157 20.32 -17.16 14.11
C LEU A 157 21.43 -16.85 15.13
N ASN A 158 22.70 -17.10 14.76
CA ASN A 158 23.84 -16.81 15.63
C ASN A 158 24.01 -15.31 15.92
N MET A 159 23.85 -14.44 14.93
CA MET A 159 23.91 -13.00 15.15
C MET A 159 22.74 -12.49 16.02
N LEU A 160 21.56 -13.10 15.91
CA LEU A 160 20.43 -12.79 16.79
C LEU A 160 20.68 -13.26 18.23
N ASN A 161 21.24 -14.46 18.39
CA ASN A 161 21.64 -15.01 19.69
C ASN A 161 22.67 -14.08 20.35
N GLN A 162 23.62 -13.53 19.60
CA GLN A 162 24.59 -12.56 20.13
C GLN A 162 23.91 -11.25 20.58
N LYS A 163 22.97 -10.71 19.79
CA LYS A 163 22.22 -9.48 20.13
C LYS A 163 21.32 -9.64 21.34
N LEU A 164 20.70 -10.81 21.51
CA LEU A 164 19.87 -11.16 22.66
C LEU A 164 20.69 -11.64 23.86
N LYS A 165 22.04 -11.66 23.75
CA LYS A 165 22.98 -12.20 24.75
C LYS A 165 22.74 -13.67 25.10
N LEU A 166 22.21 -14.44 24.17
CA LEU A 166 21.97 -15.89 24.25
C LEU A 166 23.19 -16.72 23.79
N ALA A 167 24.19 -16.12 23.13
CA ALA A 167 25.46 -16.74 22.74
C ALA A 167 26.63 -15.72 22.72
N GLU A 168 27.85 -16.16 23.03
CA GLU A 168 29.05 -15.30 23.11
C GLU A 168 29.68 -14.98 21.73
N GLY A 169 30.27 -13.79 21.63
CA GLY A 169 30.51 -13.09 20.37
C GLY A 169 31.66 -13.53 19.48
N GLN A 170 32.15 -14.76 19.59
CA GLN A 170 33.28 -15.24 18.78
C GLN A 170 32.86 -15.74 17.37
N ASP A 171 31.57 -15.92 17.10
CA ASP A 171 31.08 -16.51 15.84
C ASP A 171 30.66 -15.50 14.74
N VAL A 172 30.81 -14.18 14.97
CA VAL A 172 30.08 -13.16 14.18
C VAL A 172 30.96 -12.22 13.36
N ASP A 173 32.26 -12.11 13.67
CA ASP A 173 33.15 -11.24 12.89
C ASP A 173 33.67 -11.94 11.63
N VAL A 174 33.28 -11.43 10.45
CA VAL A 174 33.83 -11.82 9.16
C VAL A 174 34.55 -10.63 8.55
N GLU A 175 35.88 -10.60 8.66
CA GLU A 175 36.70 -9.66 7.89
C GLU A 175 36.57 -9.97 6.38
N ILE A 176 36.12 -8.97 5.61
CA ILE A 176 36.14 -9.00 4.13
C ILE A 176 37.58 -8.73 3.69
N ARG A 177 38.36 -9.79 3.49
CA ARG A 177 39.64 -9.72 2.77
C ARG A 177 39.49 -10.41 1.42
N ASP A 178 39.72 -9.63 0.37
CA ASP A 178 40.03 -9.95 -1.04
C ASP A 178 39.28 -11.04 -1.81
N LYS A 179 38.14 -11.55 -1.32
CA LYS A 179 37.07 -12.17 -2.14
C LYS A 179 35.82 -12.38 -1.27
N LEU A 180 34.64 -12.18 -1.86
CA LEU A 180 33.35 -12.54 -1.25
C LEU A 180 33.36 -14.04 -0.90
N LYS A 181 33.22 -14.39 0.38
CA LYS A 181 33.19 -15.79 0.85
C LYS A 181 31.80 -16.38 0.62
N ARG A 182 31.71 -17.72 0.63
CA ARG A 182 30.43 -18.45 0.50
C ARG A 182 29.37 -18.03 1.52
N LYS A 183 29.78 -17.61 2.71
CA LYS A 183 28.90 -17.10 3.77
C LYS A 183 28.31 -15.72 3.41
N ASP A 184 29.07 -14.88 2.72
CA ASP A 184 28.63 -13.54 2.28
C ASP A 184 27.63 -13.64 1.12
N MET A 185 27.74 -14.68 0.29
CA MET A 185 26.82 -14.93 -0.83
C MET A 185 25.38 -15.25 -0.38
N PHE A 186 25.12 -15.65 0.87
CA PHE A 186 23.75 -15.97 1.32
C PHE A 186 22.94 -14.74 1.75
N ASN A 187 23.57 -13.58 1.92
CA ASN A 187 22.90 -12.39 2.41
C ASN A 187 22.28 -11.62 1.23
N ILE A 188 21.05 -12.01 0.87
CA ILE A 188 20.17 -11.37 -0.12
C ILE A 188 20.63 -11.56 -1.58
N LEU A 189 20.59 -12.81 -2.06
CA LEU A 189 20.77 -13.11 -3.48
C LEU A 189 19.61 -12.54 -4.30
N CYS A 190 19.93 -11.93 -5.45
CA CYS A 190 18.92 -11.57 -6.43
C CYS A 190 18.21 -12.86 -6.91
N PRO A 191 16.87 -12.93 -6.86
CA PRO A 191 16.13 -14.11 -7.30
C PRO A 191 16.40 -14.49 -8.75
N ASN A 192 16.70 -13.50 -9.60
CA ASN A 192 16.91 -13.69 -11.03
C ASN A 192 18.30 -14.24 -11.37
N CYS A 193 19.36 -13.71 -10.77
CA CYS A 193 20.74 -14.09 -11.12
C CYS A 193 21.44 -14.94 -10.07
N LEU A 194 20.68 -15.53 -9.15
CA LEU A 194 21.14 -16.37 -8.02
C LEU A 194 22.28 -17.32 -8.42
N ARG A 195 22.21 -17.89 -9.63
CA ARG A 195 23.22 -18.77 -10.24
C ARG A 195 24.41 -18.04 -10.87
N GLN A 196 24.22 -16.89 -11.52
CA GLN A 196 25.34 -16.14 -12.15
C GLN A 196 26.31 -15.59 -11.12
N VAL A 197 25.81 -15.16 -9.95
CA VAL A 197 26.66 -14.72 -8.84
C VAL A 197 27.48 -15.89 -8.28
N LEU A 198 26.93 -17.11 -8.26
CA LEU A 198 27.67 -18.30 -7.83
C LEU A 198 28.71 -18.75 -8.87
N VAL A 199 28.41 -18.63 -10.16
CA VAL A 199 29.26 -19.14 -11.26
C VAL A 199 30.40 -18.18 -11.63
N LYS A 200 30.20 -16.86 -11.60
CA LYS A 200 31.27 -15.88 -11.92
C LYS A 200 32.42 -15.84 -10.90
N TYR A 201 32.21 -16.41 -9.72
CA TYR A 201 33.13 -16.32 -8.57
C TYR A 201 33.75 -17.67 -8.18
N LEU A 202 33.43 -18.75 -8.89
CA LEU A 202 34.19 -20.00 -8.92
C LEU A 202 35.30 -19.89 -9.97
#